data_AF-A0A7Y7LWB1-F1
#
_entry.id   AF-A0A7Y7LWB1-F1
#
_cell.length_a   1.000
_cell.length_b   1.000
_cell.length_c   1.000
_cell.angle_alpha   90.00
_cell.angle_beta   90.00
_cell.angle_gamma   90.00
#
_symmetry.space_group_name_H-M   'P 1'
#
loop_
_entity.id
_entity.type
_entity.pdbx_description
1 polymer ?
#
loop_
_entity_poly.entity_id
_entity_poly.type
_entity_poly.pdbx_seq_one_letter_code
_entity_poly.pdbx_strand_id
1 'polypeptide(L)'
;MDDIVKQALAKWPNVPHCYGWLGLDARGNWYMRDDRTQAQGPFRTAKGSMLRHDKLIEFIHRNYEHDDEGQWFFQNGPQRVYVELEASPLVWRVAEDASGGFTVTAHTGAAATVSGCLLDEDGRLYLASPLGLGLVHTQDVGIAAEAVERGLWTPENVQASTLPVRFGHVLSPAERHAEAVSSG
;
A
#
# COMPACT_ATOMS: atom_id res chain seq x y z
N MET A 1 7.65 -12.48 -4.88
CA MET A 1 9.00 -12.58 -4.28
C MET A 1 9.99 -13.25 -5.23
N ASP A 2 11.09 -12.55 -5.53
CA ASP A 2 12.18 -13.02 -6.39
C ASP A 2 12.94 -14.21 -5.77
N ASP A 3 13.50 -15.11 -6.58
CA ASP A 3 14.17 -16.31 -6.07
C ASP A 3 15.46 -16.01 -5.30
N ILE A 4 16.17 -14.92 -5.66
CA ILE A 4 17.34 -14.45 -4.91
C ILE A 4 16.98 -14.07 -3.46
N VAL A 5 15.76 -13.55 -3.27
CA VAL A 5 15.25 -13.16 -1.95
C VAL A 5 14.91 -14.41 -1.14
N LYS A 6 14.24 -15.40 -1.74
CA LYS A 6 13.95 -16.68 -1.09
C LYS A 6 15.22 -17.41 -0.65
N GLN A 7 16.26 -17.41 -1.48
CA GLN A 7 17.56 -18.00 -1.15
C GLN A 7 18.24 -17.29 0.03
N ALA A 8 18.17 -15.95 0.06
CA ALA A 8 18.74 -15.17 1.15
C ALA A 8 18.01 -15.43 2.48
N LEU A 9 16.67 -15.50 2.46
CA LEU A 9 15.84 -15.82 3.62
C LEU A 9 16.15 -17.21 4.19
N ALA A 10 16.31 -18.23 3.33
CA ALA A 10 16.68 -19.57 3.77
C ALA A 10 18.07 -19.63 4.44
N LYS A 11 19.01 -18.79 3.97
CA LYS A 11 20.37 -18.72 4.52
C LYS A 11 20.42 -17.98 5.88
N TRP A 12 19.59 -16.96 6.04
CA TRP A 12 19.57 -16.11 7.23
C TRP A 12 18.13 -15.84 7.70
N PRO A 13 17.48 -16.80 8.37
CA PRO A 13 16.06 -16.67 8.70
C PRO A 13 15.78 -15.62 9.80
N ASN A 14 16.77 -15.27 10.62
CA ASN A 14 16.59 -14.47 11.85
C ASN A 14 17.20 -13.07 11.72
N VAL A 15 16.92 -12.36 10.63
CA VAL A 15 17.37 -10.97 10.45
C VAL A 15 16.33 -10.01 11.05
N PRO A 16 16.72 -9.09 11.94
CA PRO A 16 15.80 -8.15 12.54
C PRO A 16 15.02 -7.36 11.50
N HIS A 17 13.71 -7.24 11.71
CA HIS A 17 12.86 -6.44 10.85
C HIS A 17 13.18 -4.95 10.98
N CYS A 18 12.94 -4.21 9.90
CA CYS A 18 13.14 -2.78 9.82
C CYS A 18 11.76 -2.09 9.80
N TYR A 19 11.58 -1.05 10.61
CA TYR A 19 10.32 -0.32 10.77
C TYR A 19 10.54 1.18 10.55
N GLY A 20 9.54 1.87 9.98
CA GLY A 20 9.52 3.33 9.88
C GLY A 20 10.34 3.95 8.74
N TRP A 21 11.25 3.20 8.11
CA TRP A 21 12.19 3.69 7.09
C TRP A 21 11.63 3.81 5.68
N LEU A 22 10.56 3.06 5.36
CA LEU A 22 9.95 3.03 4.04
C LEU A 22 8.47 3.41 4.16
N GLY A 23 8.00 4.32 3.30
CA GLY A 23 6.59 4.72 3.26
C GLY A 23 6.00 4.68 1.85
N LEU A 24 4.70 4.41 1.76
CA LEU A 24 3.90 4.40 0.53
C LEU A 24 2.82 5.48 0.60
N ASP A 25 2.94 6.47 -0.27
CA ASP A 25 2.02 7.59 -0.32
C ASP A 25 0.70 7.24 -1.04
N ALA A 26 -0.30 8.12 -0.92
CA ALA A 26 -1.63 7.98 -1.53
C ALA A 26 -1.63 7.99 -3.08
N ARG A 27 -0.47 8.21 -3.71
CA ARG A 27 -0.27 8.21 -5.16
C ARG A 27 0.58 7.03 -5.63
N GLY A 28 1.01 6.14 -4.74
CA GLY A 28 1.81 4.98 -5.08
C GLY A 28 3.31 5.28 -5.16
N ASN A 29 3.76 6.43 -4.64
CA ASN A 29 5.18 6.77 -4.56
C ASN A 29 5.80 6.23 -3.28
N TRP A 30 7.03 5.74 -3.42
CA TRP A 30 7.84 5.26 -2.32
C TRP A 30 8.66 6.40 -1.71
N TYR A 31 8.79 6.39 -0.38
CA TYR A 31 9.54 7.37 0.38
C TYR A 31 10.50 6.71 1.36
N MET A 32 11.72 7.25 1.44
CA MET A 32 12.70 6.89 2.46
C MET A 32 12.66 7.89 3.61
N ARG A 33 12.71 7.37 4.85
CA ARG A 33 12.59 8.16 6.07
C ARG A 33 13.78 7.89 7.00
N ASP A 34 14.70 8.85 7.08
CA ASP A 34 15.80 8.79 8.05
C ASP A 34 15.34 9.08 9.48
N ASP A 35 16.20 8.83 10.48
CA ASP A 35 15.89 9.07 11.90
C ASP A 35 15.39 10.49 12.15
N ARG A 36 15.95 11.49 11.45
CA ARG A 36 15.54 12.90 11.56
C ARG A 36 14.12 13.12 11.05
N THR A 37 13.74 12.47 9.96
CA THR A 37 12.37 12.51 9.41
C THR A 37 11.40 11.80 10.36
N GLN A 38 11.78 10.64 10.87
CA GLN A 38 10.95 9.87 11.80
C GLN A 38 10.70 10.65 13.11
N ALA A 39 11.71 11.37 13.61
CA ALA A 39 11.57 12.25 14.78
C ALA A 39 10.62 13.45 14.56
N GLN A 40 10.24 13.78 13.32
CA GLN A 40 9.27 14.84 13.02
C GLN A 40 7.81 14.36 13.07
N GLY A 41 7.58 13.06 13.27
CA GLY A 41 6.25 12.49 13.46
C GLY A 41 5.90 11.38 12.46
N PRO A 42 4.62 10.98 12.38
CA PRO A 42 4.17 9.87 11.55
C PRO A 42 4.33 10.16 10.06
N PHE A 43 4.29 9.12 9.23
CA PHE A 43 4.49 9.25 7.78
C PHE A 43 3.51 10.23 7.11
N ARG A 44 2.27 10.30 7.60
CA ARG A 44 1.23 11.23 7.10
C ARG A 44 1.62 12.71 7.25
N THR A 45 2.47 13.05 8.22
CA THR A 45 2.93 14.42 8.46
C THR A 45 4.37 14.65 7.98
N ALA A 46 5.23 13.64 8.08
CA ALA A 46 6.64 13.69 7.71
C ALA A 46 7.00 12.55 6.74
N LYS A 47 6.87 12.82 5.42
CA LYS A 47 7.06 11.82 4.37
C LYS A 47 8.52 11.44 4.12
N GLY A 48 9.47 12.35 4.34
CA GLY A 48 10.88 12.12 3.99
C GLY A 48 11.17 12.35 2.51
N SER A 49 12.10 11.57 1.95
CA SER A 49 12.58 11.75 0.58
C SER A 49 11.95 10.75 -0.38
N MET A 50 11.28 11.24 -1.42
CA MET A 50 10.72 10.38 -2.47
C MET A 50 11.84 9.61 -3.19
N LEU A 51 11.66 8.30 -3.32
CA LEU A 51 12.55 7.43 -4.06
C LEU A 51 12.36 7.64 -5.57
N ARG A 52 13.46 7.78 -6.31
CA ARG A 52 13.45 8.00 -7.78
C ARG A 52 14.26 6.96 -8.57
N HIS A 53 14.75 5.92 -7.89
CA HIS A 53 15.61 4.92 -8.51
C HIS A 53 14.76 3.76 -9.05
N ASP A 54 14.41 3.81 -10.33
CA ASP A 54 13.43 2.90 -10.96
C ASP A 54 13.72 1.42 -10.69
N LYS A 55 14.97 0.98 -10.85
CA LYS A 55 15.32 -0.44 -10.59
C LYS A 55 15.08 -0.86 -9.14
N LEU A 56 15.20 0.06 -8.19
CA LEU A 56 14.91 -0.23 -6.78
C LEU A 56 13.41 -0.25 -6.55
N ILE A 57 12.66 0.67 -7.16
CA ILE A 57 11.19 0.68 -7.11
C ILE A 57 10.62 -0.60 -7.69
N GLU A 58 11.09 -1.04 -8.87
CA GLU A 58 10.71 -2.32 -9.46
C GLU A 58 11.04 -3.51 -8.54
N PHE A 59 12.21 -3.46 -7.88
CA PHE A 59 12.60 -4.48 -6.92
C PHE A 59 11.69 -4.50 -5.69
N ILE A 60 11.28 -3.34 -5.19
CA ILE A 60 10.27 -3.21 -4.13
C ILE A 60 8.96 -3.84 -4.59
N HIS A 61 8.45 -3.47 -5.77
CA HIS A 61 7.18 -3.96 -6.29
C HIS A 61 7.10 -5.50 -6.36
N ARG A 62 8.15 -6.17 -6.83
CA ARG A 62 8.17 -7.65 -6.94
C ARG A 62 8.27 -8.37 -5.60
N ASN A 63 8.64 -7.66 -4.55
CA ASN A 63 8.91 -8.19 -3.21
C ASN A 63 8.09 -7.48 -2.13
N TYR A 64 7.00 -6.82 -2.52
CA TYR A 64 6.04 -6.15 -1.63
C TYR A 64 4.87 -7.09 -1.34
N GLU A 65 4.67 -7.40 -0.06
CA GLU A 65 3.71 -8.39 0.43
C GLU A 65 3.24 -8.00 1.84
N HIS A 66 2.37 -8.78 2.47
CA HIS A 66 1.98 -8.56 3.86
C HIS A 66 2.14 -9.83 4.69
N ASP A 67 2.26 -9.67 6.01
CA ASP A 67 2.23 -10.78 6.94
C ASP A 67 0.80 -11.13 7.37
N ASP A 68 0.67 -12.15 8.23
CA ASP A 68 -0.61 -12.63 8.76
C ASP A 68 -1.31 -11.60 9.66
N GLU A 69 -0.60 -10.57 10.12
CA GLU A 69 -1.14 -9.47 10.93
C GLU A 69 -1.58 -8.26 10.09
N GLY A 70 -1.47 -8.37 8.75
CA GLY A 70 -1.83 -7.32 7.82
C GLY A 70 -0.79 -6.21 7.67
N GLN A 71 0.42 -6.40 8.18
CA GLN A 71 1.50 -5.43 8.04
C GLN A 71 2.18 -5.64 6.69
N TRP A 72 2.16 -4.61 5.85
CA TRP A 72 2.79 -4.66 4.55
C TRP A 72 4.29 -4.38 4.65
N PHE A 73 5.08 -5.12 3.89
CA PHE A 73 6.54 -5.05 3.92
C PHE A 73 7.14 -5.25 2.54
N PHE A 74 8.33 -4.70 2.34
CA PHE A 74 9.25 -5.03 1.27
C PHE A 74 10.28 -6.05 1.78
N GLN A 75 10.37 -7.21 1.12
CA GLN A 75 11.37 -8.23 1.43
C GLN A 75 12.71 -7.91 0.75
N ASN A 76 13.63 -7.32 1.52
CA ASN A 76 14.98 -6.95 1.08
C ASN A 76 16.00 -8.02 1.46
N GLY A 77 16.15 -9.05 0.61
CA GLY A 77 16.94 -10.23 0.96
C GLY A 77 16.33 -10.93 2.19
N PRO A 78 17.09 -11.23 3.26
CA PRO A 78 16.52 -11.86 4.46
C PRO A 78 15.75 -10.89 5.35
N GLN A 79 15.88 -9.57 5.16
CA GLN A 79 15.26 -8.57 6.01
C GLN A 79 13.88 -8.16 5.49
N ARG A 80 12.89 -8.11 6.39
CA ARG A 80 11.62 -7.43 6.12
C ARG A 80 11.74 -5.95 6.47
N VAL A 81 11.36 -5.09 5.52
CA VAL A 81 11.25 -3.65 5.72
C VAL A 81 9.76 -3.30 5.70
N TYR A 82 9.17 -3.11 6.87
CA TYR A 82 7.75 -2.76 7.00
C TYR A 82 7.48 -1.36 6.47
N VAL A 83 6.32 -1.19 5.85
CA VAL A 83 5.93 0.00 5.10
C VAL A 83 4.91 0.81 5.88
N GLU A 84 5.21 2.09 6.07
CA GLU A 84 4.26 3.08 6.57
C GLU A 84 3.29 3.48 5.44
N LEU A 85 1.99 3.37 5.68
CA LEU A 85 0.96 3.62 4.68
C LEU A 85 0.26 4.96 4.93
N GLU A 86 0.20 5.80 3.90
CA GLU A 86 -0.55 7.06 4.01
C GLU A 86 -2.07 6.82 4.04
N ALA A 87 -2.57 5.81 3.35
CA ALA A 87 -4.02 5.58 3.23
C ALA A 87 -4.40 4.10 3.14
N SER A 88 -3.77 3.35 2.24
CA SER A 88 -4.08 1.95 1.94
C SER A 88 -2.82 1.25 1.44
N PRO A 89 -2.76 -0.10 1.49
CA PRO A 89 -1.57 -0.82 1.06
C PRO A 89 -1.36 -0.83 -0.45
N LEU A 90 -2.42 -0.61 -1.22
CA LEU A 90 -2.37 -0.50 -2.68
C LEU A 90 -2.86 0.87 -3.13
N VAL A 91 -2.37 1.30 -4.27
CA VAL A 91 -2.91 2.43 -5.04
C VAL A 91 -3.29 1.89 -6.41
N TRP A 92 -4.52 2.16 -6.84
CA TRP A 92 -5.08 1.66 -8.08
C TRP A 92 -4.93 2.68 -9.19
N ARG A 93 -4.42 2.21 -10.32
CA ARG A 93 -4.57 2.84 -11.62
C ARG A 93 -5.83 2.29 -12.28
N VAL A 94 -6.63 3.17 -12.86
CA VAL A 94 -7.85 2.82 -13.59
C VAL A 94 -7.73 3.32 -15.02
N ALA A 95 -8.04 2.46 -15.98
CA ALA A 95 -8.06 2.81 -17.39
C ALA A 95 -9.29 2.20 -18.07
N GLU A 96 -9.88 2.93 -19.02
CA GLU A 96 -10.87 2.38 -19.93
C GLU A 96 -10.17 1.54 -21.01
N ASP A 97 -10.71 0.37 -21.32
CA ASP A 97 -10.21 -0.49 -22.39
C ASP A 97 -10.90 -0.17 -23.73
N ALA A 98 -10.36 -0.73 -24.82
CA ALA A 98 -10.88 -0.49 -26.17
C ALA A 98 -12.31 -1.04 -26.39
N SER A 99 -12.84 -1.86 -25.48
CA SER A 99 -14.22 -2.37 -25.51
C SER A 99 -15.20 -1.51 -24.69
N GLY A 100 -14.72 -0.45 -24.05
CA GLY A 100 -15.52 0.41 -23.15
C GLY A 100 -15.67 -0.18 -21.73
N GLY A 101 -14.88 -1.22 -21.41
CA GLY A 101 -14.73 -1.76 -20.06
C GLY A 101 -13.68 -1.01 -19.26
N PHE A 102 -13.52 -1.36 -17.97
CA PHE A 102 -12.55 -0.73 -17.08
C PHE A 102 -11.56 -1.76 -16.54
N THR A 103 -10.29 -1.40 -16.58
CA THR A 103 -9.19 -2.19 -16.03
C THR A 103 -8.65 -1.51 -14.77
N VAL A 104 -8.28 -2.33 -13.78
CA VAL A 104 -7.73 -1.88 -12.51
C VAL A 104 -6.39 -2.57 -12.30
N THR A 105 -5.35 -1.78 -12.06
CA THR A 105 -3.97 -2.26 -11.87
C THR A 105 -3.35 -1.59 -10.65
N ALA A 106 -2.71 -2.35 -9.77
CA ALA A 106 -1.98 -1.79 -8.63
C ALA A 106 -0.78 -0.95 -9.11
N HIS A 107 -0.32 -0.03 -8.27
CA HIS A 107 0.96 0.69 -8.45
C HIS A 107 2.17 -0.25 -8.63
N THR A 108 2.07 -1.50 -8.16
CA THR A 108 3.06 -2.57 -8.38
C THR A 108 2.96 -3.26 -9.74
N GLY A 109 1.93 -2.95 -10.54
CA GLY A 109 1.67 -3.55 -11.86
C GLY A 109 0.74 -4.76 -11.85
N ALA A 110 0.27 -5.22 -10.69
CA ALA A 110 -0.64 -6.35 -10.60
C ALA A 110 -2.08 -5.97 -11.03
N ALA A 111 -2.64 -6.67 -12.02
CA ALA A 111 -4.04 -6.52 -12.40
C ALA A 111 -4.97 -7.04 -11.30
N ALA A 112 -6.11 -6.39 -11.12
CA ALA A 112 -7.07 -6.71 -10.06
C ALA A 112 -8.51 -6.80 -10.60
N THR A 113 -9.27 -7.73 -10.04
CA THR A 113 -10.72 -7.76 -10.18
C THR A 113 -11.35 -7.04 -9.00
N VAL A 114 -12.16 -6.02 -9.30
CA VAL A 114 -12.88 -5.25 -8.27
C VAL A 114 -13.97 -6.11 -7.63
N SER A 115 -13.92 -6.24 -6.31
CA SER A 115 -14.93 -6.94 -5.50
C SER A 115 -15.74 -5.99 -4.61
N GLY A 116 -15.33 -4.73 -4.49
CA GLY A 116 -16.05 -3.70 -3.76
C GLY A 116 -15.60 -2.31 -4.15
N CYS A 117 -16.48 -1.33 -4.01
CA CYS A 117 -16.23 0.08 -4.29
C CYS A 117 -16.69 0.88 -3.07
N LEU A 118 -15.81 1.70 -2.50
CA LEU A 118 -16.07 2.44 -1.27
C LEU A 118 -15.70 3.91 -1.45
N LEU A 119 -16.47 4.80 -0.85
CA LEU A 119 -16.24 6.23 -0.85
C LEU A 119 -16.16 6.72 0.59
N ASP A 120 -15.05 7.34 0.95
CA ASP A 120 -14.89 7.88 2.30
C ASP A 120 -15.48 9.28 2.47
N GLU A 121 -15.43 9.81 3.70
CA GLU A 121 -15.92 11.13 4.07
C GLU A 121 -15.22 12.30 3.37
N ASP A 122 -14.01 12.08 2.84
CA ASP A 122 -13.21 13.06 2.11
C ASP A 122 -13.40 12.95 0.59
N GLY A 123 -14.29 12.07 0.13
CA GLY A 123 -14.54 11.80 -1.29
C GLY A 123 -13.46 10.98 -1.97
N ARG A 124 -12.64 10.25 -1.22
CA ARG A 124 -11.64 9.32 -1.77
C ARG A 124 -12.30 8.00 -2.12
N LEU A 125 -12.06 7.57 -3.35
CA LEU A 125 -12.60 6.32 -3.88
C LEU A 125 -11.61 5.18 -3.64
N TYR A 126 -12.05 4.13 -2.96
CA TYR A 126 -11.30 2.91 -2.73
C TYR A 126 -11.93 1.76 -3.51
N LEU A 127 -11.10 0.85 -4.01
CA LEU A 127 -11.54 -0.41 -4.58
C LEU A 127 -10.98 -1.56 -3.75
N ALA A 128 -11.86 -2.51 -3.42
CA ALA A 128 -11.47 -3.78 -2.83
C ALA A 128 -11.22 -4.81 -3.93
N SER A 129 -10.27 -5.69 -3.69
CA SER A 129 -9.96 -6.83 -4.55
C SER A 129 -9.42 -7.98 -3.70
N PRO A 130 -9.28 -9.20 -4.24
CA PRO A 130 -8.56 -10.28 -3.57
C PRO A 130 -7.09 -9.94 -3.23
N LEU A 131 -6.47 -8.96 -3.92
CA LEU A 131 -5.12 -8.49 -3.59
C LEU A 131 -5.08 -7.58 -2.35
N GLY A 132 -6.24 -7.07 -1.92
CA GLY A 132 -6.37 -6.12 -0.82
C GLY A 132 -7.15 -4.86 -1.18
N LEU A 133 -7.19 -3.94 -0.23
CA LEU A 133 -7.78 -2.60 -0.40
C LEU A 133 -6.78 -1.66 -1.05
N GLY A 134 -7.24 -0.86 -2.01
CA GLY A 134 -6.43 0.23 -2.53
C GLY A 134 -7.23 1.50 -2.83
N LEU A 135 -6.54 2.62 -2.78
CA LEU A 135 -7.03 3.94 -3.11
C LEU A 135 -6.91 4.17 -4.61
N VAL A 136 -7.97 4.65 -5.27
CA VAL A 136 -7.90 5.08 -6.67
C VAL A 136 -7.00 6.29 -6.76
N HIS A 137 -6.01 6.21 -7.65
CA HIS A 137 -5.08 7.29 -7.89
C HIS A 137 -5.82 8.56 -8.31
N THR A 138 -5.41 9.71 -7.75
CA THR A 138 -6.12 10.99 -7.95
C THR A 138 -6.30 11.41 -9.41
N GLN A 139 -5.39 11.01 -10.30
CA GLN A 139 -5.50 11.30 -11.75
C GLN A 139 -6.53 10.43 -12.47
N ASP A 140 -6.93 9.32 -11.87
CA ASP A 140 -7.79 8.31 -12.49
C ASP A 140 -9.21 8.35 -11.89
N VAL A 141 -9.47 9.26 -10.93
CA VAL A 141 -10.79 9.46 -10.30
C VAL A 141 -11.85 9.81 -11.35
N GLY A 142 -11.50 10.61 -12.37
CA GLY A 142 -12.42 10.92 -13.46
C GLY A 142 -12.88 9.68 -14.23
N ILE A 143 -11.93 8.80 -14.58
CA ILE A 143 -12.21 7.53 -15.27
C ILE A 143 -13.05 6.61 -14.37
N ALA A 144 -12.69 6.53 -13.08
CA ALA A 144 -13.44 5.73 -12.12
C ALA A 144 -14.87 6.24 -11.88
N ALA A 145 -15.09 7.55 -11.95
CA ALA A 145 -16.42 8.14 -11.85
C ALA A 145 -17.33 7.70 -13.01
N GLU A 146 -16.79 7.57 -14.23
CA GLU A 146 -17.57 7.03 -15.36
C GLU A 146 -18.03 5.59 -15.11
N ALA A 147 -17.20 4.74 -14.51
CA ALA A 147 -17.58 3.39 -14.13
C ALA A 147 -18.73 3.38 -13.10
N VAL A 148 -18.74 4.36 -12.19
CA VAL A 148 -19.83 4.55 -11.22
C VAL A 148 -21.11 5.05 -11.91
N GLU A 149 -21.01 6.04 -12.80
CA GLU A 149 -22.15 6.58 -13.55
C GLU A 149 -22.80 5.54 -14.47
N ARG A 150 -22.00 4.63 -15.06
CA ARG A 150 -22.48 3.49 -15.85
C ARG A 150 -23.07 2.37 -14.99
N GLY A 151 -23.08 2.52 -13.66
CA GLY A 151 -23.61 1.53 -12.71
C GLY A 151 -22.76 0.26 -12.60
N LEU A 152 -21.53 0.26 -13.10
CA LEU A 152 -20.62 -0.89 -13.03
C LEU A 152 -20.02 -1.02 -11.63
N TRP A 153 -19.77 0.12 -10.97
CA TRP A 153 -19.37 0.18 -9.57
C TRP A 153 -20.39 0.97 -8.76
N THR A 154 -20.74 0.48 -7.57
CA THR A 154 -21.68 1.13 -6.67
C THR A 154 -20.95 1.48 -5.37
N PRO A 155 -20.51 2.74 -5.19
CA PRO A 155 -19.77 3.12 -3.99
C PRO A 155 -20.61 2.99 -2.72
N GLU A 156 -20.07 2.28 -1.73
CA GLU A 156 -20.56 2.26 -0.36
C GLU A 156 -19.90 3.40 0.44
N ASN A 157 -20.70 4.25 1.08
CA ASN A 157 -20.16 5.29 1.95
C ASN A 157 -19.56 4.67 3.23
N VAL A 158 -18.32 5.03 3.55
CA VAL A 158 -17.56 4.51 4.68
C VAL A 158 -16.83 5.62 5.42
N GLN A 159 -16.29 5.31 6.60
CA GLN A 159 -15.30 6.15 7.26
C GLN A 159 -13.89 5.59 7.00
N ALA A 160 -12.95 6.43 6.57
CA ALA A 160 -11.58 6.01 6.27
C ALA A 160 -10.91 5.32 7.47
N SER A 161 -11.23 5.77 8.69
CA SER A 161 -10.74 5.21 9.96
C SER A 161 -11.11 3.74 10.18
N THR A 162 -12.19 3.25 9.54
CA THR A 162 -12.67 1.87 9.69
C THR A 162 -12.01 0.89 8.71
N LEU A 163 -11.39 1.41 7.65
CA LEU A 163 -10.81 0.61 6.57
C LEU A 163 -9.67 -0.32 7.02
N PRO A 164 -8.73 0.10 7.90
CA PRO A 164 -7.68 -0.78 8.42
C PRO A 164 -8.24 -2.04 9.09
N VAL A 165 -9.26 -1.88 9.92
CA VAL A 165 -9.91 -2.99 10.63
C VAL A 165 -10.71 -3.85 9.64
N ARG A 166 -11.50 -3.22 8.76
CA ARG A 166 -12.37 -3.92 7.80
C ARG A 166 -11.59 -4.77 6.80
N PHE A 167 -10.41 -4.31 6.37
CA PHE A 167 -9.59 -4.96 5.36
C PHE A 167 -8.30 -5.57 5.90
N GLY A 168 -8.13 -5.61 7.22
CA GLY A 168 -7.00 -6.25 7.89
C GLY A 168 -5.63 -5.72 7.45
N HIS A 169 -5.44 -4.39 7.46
CA HIS A 169 -4.14 -3.79 7.20
C HIS A 169 -3.72 -2.79 8.28
N VAL A 170 -2.42 -2.48 8.34
CA VAL A 170 -1.83 -1.61 9.36
C VAL A 170 -1.25 -0.37 8.72
N LEU A 171 -1.69 0.80 9.18
CA LEU A 171 -1.20 2.07 8.63
C LEU A 171 0.22 2.39 9.08
N SER A 172 0.55 2.16 10.35
CA SER A 172 1.90 2.33 10.89
C SER A 172 2.36 1.07 11.62
N PRO A 173 3.09 0.17 10.92
CA PRO A 173 3.81 -0.92 11.58
C PRO A 173 4.81 -0.42 12.64
N ALA A 174 5.42 0.76 12.45
CA ALA A 174 6.36 1.32 13.42
C ALA A 174 5.68 1.70 14.75
N GLU A 175 4.53 2.39 14.70
CA GLU A 175 3.77 2.72 15.91
C GLU A 175 3.30 1.45 16.62
N ARG A 176 2.74 0.49 15.88
CA ARG A 176 2.32 -0.81 16.43
C ARG A 176 3.48 -1.55 17.10
N HIS A 177 4.66 -1.56 16.48
CA HIS A 177 5.84 -2.21 17.05
C HIS A 177 6.28 -1.54 18.36
N ALA A 178 6.29 -0.20 18.41
CA ALA A 178 6.62 0.54 19.63
C ALA A 178 5.62 0.29 20.77
N GLU A 179 4.31 0.25 20.46
CA GLU A 179 3.26 -0.11 21.42
C GLU A 179 3.44 -1.53 21.98
N ALA A 180 3.76 -2.50 21.12
CA ALA A 180 4.02 -3.88 21.54
C ALA A 180 5.26 -4.00 22.45
N VAL A 181 6.35 -3.29 22.14
CA VAL A 181 7.58 -3.30 22.95
C VAL A 181 7.38 -2.60 24.30
N SER A 182 6.58 -1.54 24.36
CA SER A 182 6.29 -0.81 25.61
C SER A 182 5.29 -1.52 26.53
N SER A 183 4.53 -2.48 26.01
CA SER A 183 3.53 -3.24 26.76
C SER A 183 4.04 -4.58 27.30
N GLY A 184 5.27 -4.98 26.95
CA GLY A 184 5.90 -6.24 27.35
C GLY A 184 7.02 -6.05 28.37
#